data_AF-A0A7D7ZPK8-F1
#
_entry.id   AF-A0A7D7ZPK8-F1
#
_cell.length_a   1.000
_cell.length_b   1.000
_cell.length_c   1.000
_cell.angle_alpha   90.00
_cell.angle_beta   90.00
_cell.angle_gamma   90.00
#
_symmetry.space_group_name_H-M   'P 1'
#
loop_
_entity.id
_entity.type
_entity.pdbx_description
1 polymer ?
#
loop_
_entity_poly.entity_id
_entity_poly.type
_entity_poly.pdbx_seq_one_letter_code
_entity_poly.pdbx_strand_id
1 'polypeptide(L)'
;MPLTTTARGWDMVSSIHIDTLNEAIVIGQTTPDGFSQLGDDDVSVSADFEPWQISPDGDGKILTLDMDLNDLTIDYGSKVKKFAKATARVDVRLDLLPLEQDTAKCAAMPKQTMLLVLDTDGDHKTLPARVTGVEITGGSGIMDEGYAGAALQSWLQDNLVRFTHIFAAITLYRTVEHGEDFA
;
A
#
# COMPACT_ATOMS: atom_id res chain seq x y z
N MET A 1 29.44 4.47 -19.23
CA MET A 1 29.48 5.68 -18.39
C MET A 1 29.57 5.24 -16.94
N PRO A 2 30.43 5.82 -16.08
CA PRO A 2 30.41 5.48 -14.67
C PRO A 2 29.10 5.99 -14.05
N LEU A 3 28.38 5.10 -13.35
CA LEU A 3 27.22 5.47 -12.55
C LEU A 3 27.73 6.15 -11.28
N THR A 4 27.69 7.47 -11.24
CA THR A 4 27.94 8.21 -10.00
C THR A 4 26.67 8.15 -9.15
N THR A 5 26.75 7.53 -7.97
CA THR A 5 25.65 7.53 -7.00
C THR A 5 25.47 8.95 -6.46
N THR A 6 24.25 9.50 -6.50
CA THR A 6 23.93 10.84 -6.02
C THR A 6 22.78 10.79 -5.03
N ALA A 7 22.92 11.47 -3.90
CA ALA A 7 21.86 11.63 -2.90
C ALA A 7 20.82 12.70 -3.32
N ARG A 8 20.95 13.32 -4.50
CA ARG A 8 20.00 14.31 -5.04
C ARG A 8 19.63 15.44 -4.07
N GLY A 9 20.59 15.89 -3.25
CA GLY A 9 20.40 16.98 -2.28
C GLY A 9 19.97 16.53 -0.88
N TRP A 10 19.83 15.23 -0.62
CA TRP A 10 19.61 14.69 0.73
C TRP A 10 20.93 14.52 1.50
N ASP A 11 20.91 14.79 2.80
CA ASP A 11 22.06 14.57 3.70
C ASP A 11 22.33 13.09 3.98
N MET A 12 21.26 12.29 4.08
CA MET A 12 21.32 10.84 4.31
C MET A 12 20.21 10.14 3.52
N VAL A 13 20.54 8.99 2.94
CA VAL A 13 19.60 8.10 2.26
C VAL A 13 19.75 6.70 2.85
N SER A 14 18.64 6.07 3.20
CA SER A 14 18.56 4.66 3.58
C SER A 14 17.73 3.92 2.54
N SER A 15 18.20 2.74 2.12
CA SER A 15 17.52 1.93 1.11
C SER A 15 17.55 0.45 1.49
N ILE A 16 16.54 -0.27 1.00
CA ILE A 16 16.39 -1.73 1.10
C ILE A 16 15.93 -2.25 -0.26
N HIS A 17 16.23 -3.51 -0.56
CA HIS A 17 15.74 -4.15 -1.78
C HIS A 17 14.24 -4.43 -1.68
N ILE A 18 13.53 -4.26 -2.80
CA ILE A 18 12.10 -4.58 -2.92
C ILE A 18 11.85 -6.03 -2.54
N ASP A 19 12.70 -6.96 -2.98
CA ASP A 19 12.58 -8.39 -2.66
C ASP A 19 12.55 -8.64 -1.14
N THR A 20 13.38 -7.93 -0.37
CA THR A 20 13.40 -8.04 1.10
C THR A 20 12.14 -7.49 1.75
N LEU A 21 11.57 -6.40 1.20
CA LEU A 21 10.27 -5.89 1.68
C LEU A 21 9.13 -6.85 1.36
N ASN A 22 9.14 -7.43 0.16
CA ASN A 22 8.16 -8.43 -0.27
C ASN A 22 8.21 -9.69 0.61
N GLU A 23 9.41 -10.19 0.93
CA GLU A 23 9.59 -11.27 1.90
C GLU A 23 9.02 -10.89 3.28
N ALA A 24 9.25 -9.65 3.74
CA ALA A 24 8.71 -9.16 5.01
C ALA A 24 7.18 -9.07 5.02
N ILE A 25 6.54 -8.72 3.90
CA ILE A 25 5.06 -8.72 3.77
C ILE A 25 4.53 -10.15 3.91
N VAL A 26 5.15 -11.12 3.24
CA VAL A 26 4.76 -12.53 3.32
C VAL A 26 4.91 -13.06 4.75
N ILE A 27 6.07 -12.84 5.39
CA ILE A 27 6.35 -13.30 6.76
C ILE A 27 5.43 -12.61 7.76
N GLY A 28 5.16 -11.32 7.58
CA GLY A 28 4.33 -10.51 8.47
C GLY A 28 2.84 -10.78 8.35
N GLN A 29 2.38 -11.44 7.28
CA GLN A 29 0.97 -11.68 6.97
C GLN A 29 0.13 -10.39 7.07
N THR A 30 0.68 -9.29 6.57
CA THR A 30 0.09 -7.95 6.71
C THR A 30 -0.96 -7.63 5.63
N THR A 31 -1.20 -8.58 4.72
CA THR A 31 -2.21 -8.50 3.66
C THR A 31 -3.55 -9.05 4.17
N PRO A 32 -4.68 -8.38 3.90
CA PRO A 32 -6.01 -8.92 4.20
C PRO A 32 -6.28 -10.22 3.40
N ASP A 33 -7.08 -11.14 3.94
CA ASP A 33 -7.31 -12.46 3.32
C ASP A 33 -8.01 -12.40 1.94
N GLY A 34 -8.81 -11.37 1.70
CA GLY A 34 -9.62 -11.27 0.49
C GLY A 34 -10.54 -10.05 0.52
N PHE A 35 -11.37 -9.94 -0.50
CA PHE A 35 -12.42 -8.93 -0.58
C PHE A 35 -13.75 -9.50 -1.07
N SER A 36 -14.82 -8.80 -0.72
CA SER A 36 -16.15 -9.02 -1.26
C SER A 36 -16.83 -7.66 -1.32
N GLN A 37 -17.26 -7.26 -2.50
CA GLN A 37 -17.84 -5.95 -2.75
C GLN A 37 -19.05 -6.08 -3.67
N LEU A 38 -20.15 -5.46 -3.26
CA LEU A 38 -21.26 -5.18 -4.18
C LEU A 38 -20.87 -3.95 -5.00
N GLY A 39 -20.67 -4.15 -6.28
CA GLY A 39 -20.44 -3.08 -7.26
C GLY A 39 -21.75 -2.51 -7.78
N ASP A 40 -21.63 -1.71 -8.84
CA ASP A 40 -22.79 -1.14 -9.54
C ASP A 40 -23.65 -2.23 -10.21
N ASP A 41 -24.91 -1.90 -10.48
CA ASP A 41 -25.89 -2.78 -11.14
C ASP A 41 -26.15 -4.12 -10.43
N ASP A 42 -26.05 -4.15 -9.10
CA ASP A 42 -26.19 -5.34 -8.26
C ASP A 42 -25.19 -6.47 -8.60
N VAL A 43 -24.07 -6.13 -9.26
CA VAL A 43 -22.99 -7.09 -9.55
C VAL A 43 -22.10 -7.23 -8.32
N SER A 44 -21.99 -8.43 -7.77
CA SER A 44 -21.07 -8.69 -6.65
C SER A 44 -19.79 -9.35 -7.14
N VAL A 45 -18.66 -8.91 -6.58
CA VAL A 45 -17.34 -9.47 -6.87
C VAL A 45 -16.65 -9.85 -5.58
N SER A 46 -16.06 -11.05 -5.55
CA SER A 46 -15.22 -11.50 -4.45
C SER A 46 -14.01 -12.27 -4.95
N ALA A 47 -12.91 -12.20 -4.21
CA ALA A 47 -11.71 -13.01 -4.43
C ALA A 47 -10.88 -13.08 -3.15
N ASP A 48 -10.03 -14.10 -3.07
CA ASP A 48 -9.04 -14.24 -2.02
C ASP A 48 -7.72 -13.59 -2.48
N PHE A 49 -7.04 -12.88 -1.58
CA PHE A 49 -5.75 -12.28 -1.86
C PHE A 49 -4.62 -13.24 -1.51
N GLU A 50 -3.62 -13.31 -2.39
CA GLU A 50 -2.27 -13.68 -1.98
C GLU A 50 -1.56 -12.49 -1.33
N PRO A 51 -0.43 -12.69 -0.61
CA PRO A 51 0.35 -11.59 -0.06
C PRO A 51 0.69 -10.55 -1.13
N TRP A 52 0.29 -9.30 -0.92
CA TRP A 52 0.49 -8.22 -1.88
C TRP A 52 1.99 -7.98 -2.10
N GLN A 53 2.39 -7.83 -3.36
CA GLN A 53 3.79 -7.68 -3.73
C GLN A 53 4.05 -6.27 -4.28
N ILE A 54 5.15 -5.65 -3.87
CA ILE A 54 5.62 -4.40 -4.43
C ILE A 54 6.21 -4.67 -5.82
N SER A 55 5.76 -3.91 -6.81
CA SER A 55 6.28 -3.89 -8.17
C SER A 55 7.33 -2.78 -8.33
N PRO A 56 8.33 -2.96 -9.22
CA PRO A 56 9.36 -1.96 -9.47
C PRO A 56 8.89 -0.74 -10.28
N ASP A 57 7.60 -0.69 -10.66
CA ASP A 57 7.04 0.31 -11.58
C ASP A 57 6.62 1.64 -10.88
N GLY A 58 6.70 1.71 -9.54
CA GLY A 58 6.36 2.89 -8.75
C GLY A 58 7.47 3.96 -8.75
N ASP A 59 7.09 5.24 -8.52
CA ASP A 59 8.04 6.36 -8.39
C ASP A 59 7.68 7.28 -7.21
N GLY A 60 8.71 7.77 -6.53
CA GLY A 60 8.62 8.71 -5.42
C GLY A 60 7.75 8.21 -4.27
N LYS A 61 6.60 8.87 -4.05
CA LYS A 61 5.65 8.55 -2.97
C LYS A 61 4.58 7.54 -3.37
N ILE A 62 4.58 7.11 -4.62
CA ILE A 62 3.62 6.15 -5.15
C ILE A 62 4.31 4.79 -5.20
N LEU A 63 3.66 3.83 -4.57
CA LEU A 63 4.05 2.42 -4.59
C LEU A 63 3.05 1.69 -5.48
N THR A 64 3.54 0.92 -6.43
CA THR A 64 2.70 0.02 -7.21
C THR A 64 2.73 -1.36 -6.56
N LEU A 65 1.54 -1.91 -6.30
CA LEU A 65 1.34 -3.23 -5.74
C LEU A 65 0.70 -4.14 -6.79
N ASP A 66 1.27 -5.33 -6.98
CA ASP A 66 0.61 -6.44 -7.65
C ASP A 66 -0.15 -7.25 -6.59
N MET A 67 -1.46 -7.40 -6.81
CA MET A 67 -2.39 -8.14 -5.98
C MET A 67 -2.87 -9.36 -6.77
N ASP A 68 -2.32 -10.52 -6.45
CA ASP A 68 -2.81 -11.78 -7.01
C ASP A 68 -4.11 -12.17 -6.33
N LEU A 69 -5.12 -12.46 -7.14
CA LEU A 69 -6.49 -12.77 -6.77
C LEU A 69 -6.78 -14.23 -7.12
N ASN A 70 -7.08 -15.05 -6.11
CA ASN A 70 -7.52 -16.43 -6.30
C ASN A 70 -9.04 -16.53 -6.20
N ASP A 71 -9.61 -17.52 -6.88
CA ASP A 71 -11.03 -17.88 -6.80
C ASP A 71 -12.00 -16.70 -7.05
N LEU A 72 -11.59 -15.79 -7.94
CA LEU A 72 -12.38 -14.63 -8.35
C LEU A 72 -13.77 -15.05 -8.84
N THR A 73 -14.78 -14.56 -8.16
CA THR A 73 -16.19 -14.79 -8.47
C THR A 73 -16.83 -13.46 -8.85
N ILE A 74 -17.51 -13.42 -9.99
CA ILE A 74 -18.32 -12.29 -10.45
C ILE A 74 -19.76 -12.79 -10.60
N ASP A 75 -20.65 -12.30 -9.76
CA ASP A 75 -22.08 -12.62 -9.78
C ASP A 75 -22.87 -11.44 -10.35
N TYR A 76 -23.43 -11.65 -11.53
CA TYR A 76 -24.30 -10.70 -12.24
C TYR A 76 -25.78 -10.83 -11.83
N GLY A 77 -26.08 -11.52 -10.72
CA GLY A 77 -27.41 -11.88 -10.23
C GLY A 77 -28.11 -12.97 -11.05
N SER A 78 -28.06 -12.86 -12.38
CA SER A 78 -28.60 -13.85 -13.32
C SER A 78 -27.60 -14.93 -13.72
N LYS A 79 -26.30 -14.67 -13.54
CA LYS A 79 -25.21 -15.54 -13.93
C LYS A 79 -24.00 -15.33 -13.04
N VAL A 80 -23.43 -16.42 -12.57
CA VAL A 80 -22.15 -16.43 -11.85
C VAL A 80 -21.04 -16.88 -12.79
N LYS A 81 -19.96 -16.11 -12.86
CA LYS A 81 -18.69 -16.53 -13.48
C LYS A 81 -17.64 -16.71 -12.39
N LYS A 82 -16.79 -17.72 -12.57
CA LYS A 82 -15.69 -18.02 -11.67
C LYS A 82 -14.40 -18.14 -12.46
N PHE A 83 -13.34 -17.55 -11.93
CA PHE A 83 -12.01 -17.55 -12.50
C PHE A 83 -11.04 -18.00 -11.42
N ALA A 84 -10.15 -18.92 -11.76
CA ALA A 84 -9.20 -19.46 -10.78
C ALA A 84 -8.19 -18.40 -10.34
N LYS A 85 -7.78 -17.52 -11.25
CA LYS A 85 -6.74 -16.52 -11.03
C LYS A 85 -7.01 -15.22 -11.78
N ALA A 86 -6.68 -14.11 -11.13
CA ALA A 86 -6.52 -12.80 -11.73
C ALA A 86 -5.38 -12.07 -11.03
N THR A 87 -4.81 -11.05 -11.67
CA THR A 87 -3.85 -10.16 -11.05
C THR A 87 -4.34 -8.73 -11.22
N ALA A 88 -4.40 -7.99 -10.13
CA ALA A 88 -4.72 -6.57 -10.14
C ALA A 88 -3.48 -5.74 -9.83
N ARG A 89 -3.30 -4.63 -10.54
CA ARG A 89 -2.24 -3.66 -10.28
C ARG A 89 -2.84 -2.42 -9.64
N VAL A 90 -2.25 -1.97 -8.53
CA VAL A 90 -2.79 -0.89 -7.72
C VAL A 90 -1.69 0.08 -7.33
N ASP A 91 -1.88 1.35 -7.65
CA ASP A 91 -1.04 2.43 -7.16
C ASP A 91 -1.58 2.91 -5.81
N VAL A 92 -0.72 2.91 -4.79
CA VAL A 92 -1.03 3.39 -3.44
C VAL A 92 -0.01 4.44 -3.03
N ARG A 93 -0.40 5.32 -2.12
CA ARG A 93 0.49 6.35 -1.59
C ARG A 93 1.06 5.94 -0.25
N LEU A 94 2.25 6.43 0.06
CA LEU A 94 2.87 6.28 1.37
C LEU A 94 2.73 7.56 2.19
N ASP A 95 2.55 7.40 3.50
CA ASP A 95 2.58 8.50 4.46
C ASP A 95 3.40 8.17 5.72
N LEU A 96 3.78 9.22 6.45
CA LEU A 96 4.50 9.14 7.72
C LEU A 96 3.57 9.47 8.88
N LEU A 97 3.20 8.44 9.64
CA LEU A 97 2.36 8.61 10.83
C LEU A 97 3.21 8.67 12.11
N PRO A 98 2.95 9.62 13.02
CA PRO A 98 3.61 9.62 14.32
C PRO A 98 3.14 8.42 15.13
N LEU A 99 4.09 7.61 15.62
CA LEU A 99 3.78 6.62 16.65
C LEU A 99 3.61 7.37 17.97
N GLU A 100 2.39 7.34 18.53
CA GLU A 100 2.16 7.90 19.87
C GLU A 100 3.04 7.15 20.87
N GLN A 101 3.99 7.87 21.47
CA GLN A 101 4.82 7.33 22.53
C GLN A 101 4.13 7.62 23.87
N ASP A 102 4.05 6.61 24.74
CA ASP A 102 3.71 6.81 26.15
C ASP A 102 4.78 7.71 26.79
N THR A 103 4.46 9.00 26.91
CA THR A 103 5.37 10.07 27.35
C THR A 103 5.82 9.93 28.80
N ALA A 104 5.36 8.89 29.53
CA ALA A 104 5.62 8.71 30.95
C ALA A 104 7.05 8.28 31.33
N LYS A 105 7.95 7.92 30.39
CA LYS A 105 9.22 7.24 30.74
C LYS A 105 10.56 7.83 30.27
N CYS A 106 10.62 8.95 29.55
CA CYS A 106 11.92 9.51 29.12
C CYS A 106 11.97 11.04 29.19
N ALA A 107 12.37 11.57 30.35
CA ALA A 107 12.48 13.02 30.59
C ALA A 107 13.74 13.69 29.99
N ALA A 108 14.58 12.96 29.22
CA ALA A 108 15.91 13.46 28.83
C ALA A 108 16.02 14.00 27.40
N MET A 109 15.09 13.68 26.48
CA MET A 109 15.04 14.25 25.11
C MET A 109 13.69 13.90 24.48
N PRO A 110 12.94 14.85 23.89
CA PRO A 110 11.76 14.52 23.12
C PRO A 110 12.17 13.76 21.85
N LYS A 111 11.87 12.46 21.83
CA LYS A 111 11.98 11.60 20.65
C LYS A 111 10.61 11.48 20.02
N GLN A 112 10.54 11.47 18.69
CA GLN A 112 9.33 11.13 17.95
C GLN A 112 9.67 10.00 16.99
N THR A 113 8.95 8.88 17.10
CA THR A 113 9.03 7.82 16.09
C THR A 113 7.96 8.08 15.05
N MET A 114 8.32 8.01 13.77
CA MET A 114 7.42 8.07 12.62
C MET A 114 7.43 6.70 11.95
N LEU A 115 6.27 6.23 11.51
CA LEU A 115 6.10 4.99 10.76
C LEU A 115 5.77 5.32 9.31
N LEU A 116 6.48 4.71 8.37
CA LEU A 116 6.15 4.76 6.95
C LEU A 116 5.13 3.65 6.65
N VAL A 117 3.92 4.05 6.29
CA VAL A 117 2.76 3.16 6.06
C VAL A 117 2.03 3.60 4.79
N LEU A 118 0.98 2.87 4.39
CA LEU A 118 0.08 3.34 3.35
C LEU A 118 -0.73 4.55 3.84
N ASP A 119 -0.93 5.51 2.94
CA ASP A 119 -1.84 6.64 3.13
C ASP A 119 -3.28 6.15 2.93
N THR A 120 -4.04 6.04 4.03
CA THR A 120 -5.41 5.50 4.02
C THR A 120 -6.48 6.58 3.97
N ASP A 121 -6.14 7.82 4.32
CA ASP A 121 -7.13 8.89 4.44
C ASP A 121 -7.40 9.54 3.09
N GLY A 122 -6.40 9.58 2.19
CA GLY A 122 -6.46 10.33 0.94
C GLY A 122 -6.60 11.84 1.21
N ASP A 123 -5.96 12.70 0.42
CA ASP A 123 -6.35 14.12 0.49
C ASP A 123 -7.69 14.31 -0.27
N HIS A 124 -8.43 15.38 -0.01
CA HIS A 124 -9.70 15.69 -0.72
C HIS A 124 -9.57 15.79 -2.26
N LYS A 125 -8.38 15.61 -2.84
CA LYS A 125 -8.09 15.66 -4.28
C LYS A 125 -7.55 14.33 -4.83
N THR A 126 -7.22 13.34 -4.00
CA THR A 126 -6.56 12.10 -4.43
C THR A 126 -7.05 10.89 -3.66
N LEU A 127 -7.38 9.82 -4.39
CA LEU A 127 -7.79 8.55 -3.80
C LEU A 127 -6.59 7.87 -3.09
N PRO A 128 -6.81 7.20 -1.94
CA PRO A 128 -5.75 6.50 -1.20
C PRO A 128 -5.15 5.33 -2.00
N ALA A 129 -5.97 4.69 -2.84
CA ALA A 129 -5.56 3.65 -3.78
C ALA A 129 -6.21 3.86 -5.15
N ARG A 130 -5.48 3.52 -6.21
CA ARG A 130 -5.96 3.55 -7.59
C ARG A 130 -5.67 2.21 -8.28
N VAL A 131 -6.71 1.48 -8.65
CA VAL A 131 -6.59 0.29 -9.49
C VAL A 131 -6.24 0.73 -10.92
N THR A 132 -5.10 0.31 -11.44
CA THR A 132 -4.60 0.68 -12.77
C THR A 132 -4.87 -0.38 -13.83
N GLY A 133 -5.08 -1.62 -13.42
CA GLY A 133 -5.48 -2.71 -14.30
C GLY A 133 -5.86 -3.97 -13.54
N VAL A 134 -6.68 -4.80 -14.17
CA VAL A 134 -6.98 -6.16 -13.73
C VAL A 134 -6.85 -7.07 -14.94
N GLU A 135 -6.08 -8.13 -14.82
CA GLU A 135 -5.91 -9.16 -15.84
C GLU A 135 -6.44 -10.48 -15.28
N ILE A 136 -7.49 -11.03 -15.91
CA ILE A 136 -8.10 -12.29 -15.47
C ILE A 136 -7.62 -13.42 -16.38
N THR A 137 -7.12 -14.50 -15.79
CA THR A 137 -6.64 -15.65 -16.56
C THR A 137 -7.82 -16.56 -16.94
N GLY A 138 -7.83 -17.04 -18.19
CA GLY A 138 -8.77 -18.11 -18.62
C GLY A 138 -9.95 -17.66 -19.49
N GLY A 139 -9.81 -16.55 -20.23
CA GLY A 139 -10.80 -16.14 -21.24
C GLY A 139 -11.90 -15.21 -20.71
N SER A 140 -11.55 -14.31 -19.79
CA SER A 140 -12.37 -13.16 -19.43
C SER A 140 -12.68 -12.27 -20.63
N GLY A 141 -13.79 -11.54 -20.55
CA GLY A 141 -14.00 -10.37 -21.38
C GLY A 141 -13.61 -9.08 -20.66
N ILE A 142 -13.40 -8.00 -21.41
CA ILE A 142 -13.13 -6.64 -20.89
C ILE A 142 -14.16 -6.21 -19.83
N MET A 143 -15.41 -6.65 -19.98
CA MET A 143 -16.47 -6.38 -19.01
C MET A 143 -16.21 -7.04 -17.65
N ASP A 144 -15.70 -8.28 -17.63
CA ASP A 144 -15.37 -8.99 -16.39
C ASP A 144 -14.23 -8.27 -15.64
N GLU A 145 -13.19 -7.86 -16.35
CA GLU A 145 -12.06 -7.09 -15.82
C GLU A 145 -12.52 -5.70 -15.31
N GLY A 146 -13.43 -5.05 -16.03
CA GLY A 146 -14.01 -3.78 -15.64
C GLY A 146 -14.78 -3.85 -14.33
N TYR A 147 -15.67 -4.84 -14.15
CA TYR A 147 -16.38 -5.03 -12.89
C TYR A 147 -15.45 -5.41 -11.74
N ALA A 148 -14.49 -6.30 -11.97
CA ALA A 148 -13.52 -6.67 -10.95
C ALA A 148 -12.68 -5.47 -10.51
N GLY A 149 -12.21 -4.66 -11.46
CA GLY A 149 -11.46 -3.44 -11.18
C GLY A 149 -12.27 -2.39 -10.42
N ALA A 150 -13.52 -2.15 -10.82
CA ALA A 150 -14.40 -1.19 -10.14
C ALA A 150 -14.75 -1.64 -8.70
N ALA A 151 -15.08 -2.92 -8.52
CA ALA A 151 -15.38 -3.48 -7.22
C ALA A 151 -14.16 -3.44 -6.29
N LEU A 152 -12.98 -3.84 -6.78
CA LEU A 152 -11.73 -3.74 -6.02
C LEU A 152 -11.39 -2.29 -5.66
N GLN A 153 -11.56 -1.36 -6.61
CA GLN A 153 -11.34 0.06 -6.39
C GLN A 153 -12.23 0.62 -5.28
N SER A 154 -13.52 0.28 -5.29
CA SER A 154 -14.46 0.68 -4.23
C SER A 154 -14.08 0.05 -2.90
N TRP A 155 -13.74 -1.24 -2.88
CA TRP A 155 -13.37 -1.92 -1.65
C TRP A 155 -12.12 -1.31 -1.02
N LEU A 156 -11.09 -1.01 -1.83
CA LEU A 156 -9.84 -0.41 -1.36
C LEU A 156 -10.04 0.98 -0.74
N GLN A 157 -10.99 1.78 -1.23
CA GLN A 157 -11.29 3.10 -0.65
C GLN A 157 -11.68 3.01 0.83
N ASP A 158 -12.41 1.95 1.19
CA ASP A 158 -12.90 1.76 2.56
C ASP A 158 -12.02 0.83 3.41
N ASN A 159 -11.19 0.00 2.77
CA ASN A 159 -10.50 -1.11 3.44
C ASN A 159 -8.98 -1.08 3.32
N LEU A 160 -8.36 -0.06 2.72
CA LEU A 160 -6.90 -0.01 2.57
C LEU A 160 -6.17 -0.10 3.93
N VAL A 161 -6.77 0.44 4.99
CA VAL A 161 -6.28 0.36 6.38
C VAL A 161 -6.09 -1.07 6.91
N ARG A 162 -6.72 -2.07 6.26
CA ARG A 162 -6.54 -3.47 6.61
C ARG A 162 -5.19 -4.04 6.17
N PHE A 163 -4.48 -3.35 5.28
CA PHE A 163 -3.08 -3.65 4.99
C PHE A 163 -2.20 -2.97 6.04
N THR A 164 -1.65 -3.75 6.96
CA THR A 164 -1.03 -3.25 8.20
C THR A 164 0.49 -3.18 8.17
N HIS A 165 1.10 -3.31 6.98
CA HIS A 165 2.55 -3.35 6.86
C HIS A 165 3.20 -2.00 7.21
N ILE A 166 4.29 -2.06 7.99
CA ILE A 166 5.14 -0.90 8.28
C ILE A 166 6.41 -1.04 7.42
N PHE A 167 6.57 -0.16 6.45
CA PHE A 167 7.70 -0.20 5.51
C PHE A 167 9.00 0.30 6.15
N ALA A 168 8.91 1.25 7.09
CA ALA A 168 10.04 1.77 7.84
C ALA A 168 9.61 2.40 9.16
N ALA A 169 10.51 2.42 10.15
CA ALA A 169 10.37 3.20 11.36
C ALA A 169 11.53 4.20 11.48
N ILE A 170 11.21 5.48 11.65
CA ILE A 170 12.18 6.58 11.68
C ILE A 170 12.11 7.23 13.05
N THR A 171 13.20 7.23 13.80
CA THR A 171 13.27 7.96 15.08
C THR A 171 13.91 9.33 14.87
N LEU A 172 13.14 10.38 15.12
CA LEU A 172 13.59 11.76 15.09
C LEU A 172 13.94 12.21 16.51
N TYR A 173 15.10 12.84 16.65
CA TYR A 173 15.53 13.51 17.86
C TYR A 173 15.37 15.01 17.67
N ARG A 174 14.60 15.67 18.53
CA ARG A 174 14.52 17.13 18.54
C ARG A 174 15.57 17.67 19.52
N THR A 175 16.75 18.01 19.03
CA THR A 175 17.68 18.87 19.76
C THR A 175 17.19 20.31 19.63
N VAL A 176 16.74 20.91 20.73
CA VAL A 176 16.66 22.38 20.85
C VAL A 176 17.95 22.80 21.54
N GLU A 177 19.06 22.85 20.81
CA GLU A 177 20.22 23.57 21.31
C GLU A 177 19.95 25.05 21.09
N HIS A 178 19.52 25.73 22.15
CA HIS A 178 19.72 27.16 22.26
C HIS A 178 21.25 27.34 22.41
N GLY A 179 21.91 27.81 21.36
CA GLY A 179 23.28 28.28 21.48
C GLY A 179 23.30 29.56 22.31
N GLU A 180 23.41 29.40 23.63
CA GLU A 180 24.01 30.45 24.47
C GLU A 180 25.54 30.33 24.34
N ASP A 181 26.16 31.49 24.17
CA ASP A 181 27.60 31.78 24.26
C ASP A 181 28.49 31.49 23.04
N PHE A 182 28.38 32.38 22.04
CA PHE A 182 29.57 33.00 21.47
C PHE A 182 29.61 34.48 21.89
N ALA A 183 30.12 34.73 23.09
CA ALA A 183 30.55 36.05 23.56
C ALA A 183 32.06 36.22 23.38
#